data_AF-A0A7C1HV48-F1
#
_entry.id   AF-A0A7C1HV48-F1
#
_cell.length_a   1.000
_cell.length_b   1.000
_cell.length_c   1.000
_cell.angle_alpha   90.00
_cell.angle_beta   90.00
_cell.angle_gamma   90.00
#
_symmetry.space_group_name_H-M   'P 1'
#
loop_
_entity.id
_entity.type
_entity.pdbx_description
1 polymer ?
#
loop_
_entity_poly.entity_id
_entity_poly.type
_entity_poly.pdbx_seq_one_letter_code
_entity_poly.pdbx_strand_id
1 'polypeptide(L)'
;MQVPAHVKYLFLAFLLVGASVNMLATTRQIIKSSKRLEESKKEVLSLKDERNNLEAQIDYKKTQSFIEKFARDKLNMVLPGEEVYIYPEESVHSIEATEVGGREKSVLGEITKEKKKGVKENHFQEWLDLLF
;
A
#
# COMPACT_ATOMS: atom_id res chain seq x y z
N MET A 1 -12.03 -58.52 25.29
CA MET A 1 -13.03 -57.92 24.37
C MET A 1 -12.32 -57.50 23.10
N GLN A 2 -12.65 -58.11 21.96
CA GLN A 2 -12.06 -57.75 20.67
C GLN A 2 -12.67 -56.43 20.19
N VAL A 3 -11.87 -55.37 20.15
CA VAL A 3 -12.33 -54.08 19.64
C VAL A 3 -12.61 -54.22 18.14
N PRO A 4 -13.83 -53.89 17.67
CA PRO A 4 -14.20 -54.01 16.27
C PRO A 4 -13.21 -53.23 15.39
N ALA A 5 -12.79 -53.79 14.26
CA ALA A 5 -11.77 -53.19 13.41
C ALA A 5 -12.14 -51.76 12.96
N HIS A 6 -13.43 -51.48 12.77
CA HIS A 6 -13.94 -50.18 12.35
C HIS A 6 -13.72 -49.09 13.40
N VAL A 7 -13.76 -49.44 14.70
CA VAL A 7 -13.49 -48.51 15.79
C VAL A 7 -12.01 -48.10 15.81
N LYS A 8 -11.11 -49.02 15.43
CA LYS A 8 -9.66 -48.72 15.32
C LYS A 8 -9.39 -47.71 14.21
N TYR A 9 -10.04 -47.87 13.05
CA TYR A 9 -9.92 -46.91 11.95
C TYR A 9 -10.56 -45.56 12.28
N LEU A 10 -11.67 -45.56 13.03
CA LEU A 10 -12.32 -44.32 13.47
C LEU A 10 -11.44 -43.53 14.43
N PHE A 11 -10.79 -44.22 15.38
CA PHE A 11 -9.82 -43.62 16.30
C PHE A 11 -8.58 -43.11 15.56
N LEU A 12 -8.07 -43.88 14.59
CA LEU A 12 -6.93 -43.48 13.76
C LEU A 12 -7.26 -42.25 12.90
N ALA A 13 -8.46 -42.19 12.33
CA ALA A 13 -8.93 -41.03 11.58
C ALA A 13 -9.04 -39.79 12.48
N PHE A 14 -9.59 -39.94 13.69
CA PHE A 14 -9.66 -38.85 14.66
C PHE A 14 -8.27 -38.34 15.06
N LEU A 15 -7.33 -39.25 15.32
CA LEU A 15 -5.94 -38.91 15.63
C LEU A 15 -5.27 -38.16 14.46
N LEU A 16 -5.50 -38.60 13.23
CA LEU A 16 -4.96 -37.99 12.01
C LEU A 16 -5.51 -36.59 11.77
N VAL A 17 -6.82 -36.40 11.99
CA VAL A 17 -7.48 -35.08 11.89
C VAL A 17 -6.94 -34.15 12.97
N GLY A 18 -6.83 -34.60 14.22
CA GLY A 18 -6.27 -33.81 15.30
C GLY A 18 -4.83 -33.36 15.04
N ALA A 19 -3.99 -34.26 14.52
CA ALA A 19 -2.62 -33.93 14.13
C ALA A 19 -2.57 -32.91 12.97
N SER A 20 -3.46 -33.05 11.98
CA SER A 20 -3.56 -32.14 10.84
C SER A 20 -3.96 -30.72 11.25
N VAL A 21 -4.91 -30.59 12.17
CA VAL A 21 -5.33 -29.29 12.73
C VAL A 21 -4.17 -28.61 13.49
N ASN A 22 -3.43 -29.37 14.29
CA ASN A 22 -2.27 -28.87 15.04
C ASN A 22 -1.15 -28.36 14.11
N MET A 23 -0.91 -29.07 13.01
CA MET A 23 0.07 -28.73 11.99
C MET A 23 -0.35 -27.47 11.20
N LEU A 24 -1.63 -27.30 10.90
CA LEU A 24 -2.17 -26.10 10.24
C LEU A 24 -2.05 -24.85 11.14
N ALA A 25 -2.37 -24.99 12.43
CA ALA A 25 -2.25 -23.90 13.41
C ALA A 25 -0.79 -23.43 13.55
N THR A 26 0.15 -24.38 13.64
CA THR A 26 1.59 -24.10 13.75
C THR A 26 2.12 -23.43 12.48
N THR A 27 1.68 -23.88 11.30
CA THR A 27 2.07 -23.29 10.01
C THR A 27 1.58 -21.83 9.89
N ARG A 28 0.35 -21.53 10.32
CA ARG A 28 -0.18 -20.15 10.32
C ARG A 28 0.62 -19.23 11.26
N GLN A 29 1.03 -19.73 12.43
CA GLN A 29 1.80 -18.95 13.40
C GLN A 29 3.21 -18.60 12.89
N ILE A 30 3.85 -19.53 12.18
CA ILE A 30 5.16 -19.31 11.54
C ILE A 30 5.05 -18.24 10.45
N ILE A 31 4.06 -18.35 9.56
CA ILE A 31 3.85 -17.36 8.48
C ILE A 31 3.58 -15.96 9.04
N LYS A 32 2.75 -15.85 10.09
CA LYS A 32 2.46 -14.55 10.73
C LYS A 32 3.69 -13.93 11.39
N SER A 33 4.56 -14.76 11.97
CA SER A 33 5.81 -14.32 12.60
C SER A 33 6.84 -13.85 11.57
N SER A 34 6.99 -14.57 10.46
CA SER A 34 7.85 -14.16 9.35
C SER A 34 7.39 -12.87 8.69
N LYS A 35 6.06 -12.71 8.50
CA LYS A 35 5.49 -11.49 7.90
C LYS A 35 5.76 -10.24 8.74
N ARG A 36 5.65 -10.33 10.07
CA ARG A 36 5.98 -9.22 10.98
C ARG A 36 7.45 -8.81 10.89
N LEU A 37 8.34 -9.79 10.81
CA LEU A 37 9.77 -9.56 10.72
C LEU A 37 10.14 -8.93 9.37
N GLU A 38 9.50 -9.38 8.29
CA GLU A 38 9.66 -8.81 6.95
C GLU A 38 9.12 -7.38 6.86
N GLU A 39 7.96 -7.10 7.46
CA GLU A 39 7.36 -5.77 7.52
C GLU A 39 8.24 -4.78 8.29
N SER A 40 8.70 -5.13 9.49
CA SER A 40 9.62 -4.28 10.25
C SER A 40 10.96 -4.09 9.54
N LYS A 41 11.48 -5.10 8.85
CA LYS A 41 12.70 -4.97 8.05
C LYS A 41 12.50 -4.02 6.87
N LYS A 42 11.36 -4.12 6.19
CA LYS A 42 11.00 -3.24 5.07
C LYS A 42 10.88 -1.79 5.54
N GLU A 43 10.24 -1.56 6.68
CA GLU A 43 10.09 -0.23 7.28
C GLU A 43 11.45 0.40 7.63
N VAL A 44 12.35 -0.36 8.23
CA VAL A 44 13.71 0.11 8.55
C VAL A 44 14.49 0.46 7.28
N LEU A 45 14.36 -0.37 6.22
CA LEU A 45 15.03 -0.09 4.95
C LEU A 45 14.47 1.17 4.27
N SER A 46 13.15 1.32 4.21
CA SER A 46 12.53 2.52 3.62
C SER A 46 12.89 3.80 4.38
N LEU A 47 12.88 3.74 5.72
CA LEU A 47 13.27 4.88 6.55
C LEU A 47 14.74 5.23 6.34
N LYS A 48 15.62 4.24 6.17
CA LYS A 48 17.04 4.47 5.91
C LYS A 48 17.26 5.13 4.54
N ASP A 49 16.54 4.66 3.52
CA ASP A 49 16.61 5.25 2.18
C ASP A 49 16.08 6.69 2.17
N GLU A 50 14.98 6.97 2.88
CA GLU A 50 14.45 8.31 3.05
C GLU A 50 15.44 9.22 3.78
N ARG A 51 16.08 8.73 4.85
CA ARG A 51 17.13 9.45 5.58
C ARG A 51 18.28 9.82 4.67
N ASN A 52 18.78 8.88 3.87
CA ASN A 52 19.87 9.12 2.93
C ASN A 52 19.49 10.13 1.85
N ASN A 53 18.26 10.06 1.33
CA ASN A 53 17.76 11.01 0.34
C ASN A 53 17.65 12.43 0.93
N LEU A 54 17.11 12.56 2.14
CA LEU A 54 17.03 13.84 2.83
C LEU A 54 18.41 14.43 3.11
N GLU A 55 19.37 13.60 3.51
CA GLU A 55 20.75 14.01 3.76
C GLU A 55 21.43 14.51 2.47
N ALA A 56 21.25 13.79 1.36
CA ALA A 56 21.72 14.23 0.04
C ALA A 56 21.08 15.57 -0.40
N GLN A 57 19.79 15.77 -0.13
CA GLN A 57 19.12 17.04 -0.42
C GLN A 57 19.63 18.19 0.45
N ILE A 58 19.88 17.93 1.74
CA ILE A 58 20.47 18.91 2.65
C ILE A 58 21.85 19.32 2.15
N ASP A 59 22.68 18.34 1.77
CA ASP A 59 24.02 18.62 1.28
C ASP A 59 24.00 19.35 -0.05
N TYR A 60 23.10 18.99 -0.97
CA TYR A 60 22.87 19.75 -2.20
C TYR A 60 22.47 21.21 -1.90
N LYS A 61 21.57 21.45 -0.94
CA LYS A 61 21.14 22.80 -0.55
C LYS A 61 22.26 23.64 0.09
N LYS A 62 23.29 23.00 0.66
CA LYS A 62 24.49 23.69 1.18
C LYS A 62 25.49 24.05 0.07
N THR A 63 25.37 23.45 -1.12
CA THR A 63 26.32 23.72 -2.21
C THR A 63 26.21 25.16 -2.70
N GLN A 64 27.35 25.70 -3.16
CA GLN A 64 27.43 27.06 -3.69
C GLN A 64 26.52 27.28 -4.90
N SER A 65 26.35 26.26 -5.75
CA SER A 65 25.49 26.33 -6.93
C SER A 65 24.01 26.49 -6.57
N PHE A 66 23.54 25.81 -5.51
CA PHE A 66 22.19 26.01 -5.01
C PHE A 66 22.00 27.41 -4.41
N ILE A 67 22.98 27.90 -3.64
CA ILE A 67 22.93 29.24 -3.04
C ILE A 67 22.88 30.31 -4.13
N GLU A 68 23.71 30.19 -5.16
CA GLU A 68 23.73 31.11 -6.29
C GLU A 68 22.39 31.10 -7.05
N LYS A 69 21.89 29.91 -7.38
CA LYS A 69 20.58 29.78 -8.04
C LYS A 69 19.47 30.40 -7.19
N PHE A 70 19.42 30.08 -5.90
CA PHE A 70 18.42 30.62 -4.98
C PHE A 70 18.51 32.15 -4.82
N ALA A 71 19.73 32.70 -4.77
CA ALA A 71 19.94 34.14 -4.74
C ALA A 71 19.49 34.80 -6.05
N ARG A 72 19.81 34.19 -7.19
CA ARG A 72 19.41 34.65 -8.52
C ARG A 72 17.89 34.66 -8.67
N ASP A 73 17.22 33.57 -8.30
CA ASP A 73 15.76 33.45 -8.33
C ASP A 73 15.11 34.52 -7.42
N LYS A 74 15.65 34.75 -6.22
CA LYS A 74 15.15 35.79 -5.29
C LYS A 74 15.35 37.22 -5.78
N LEU A 75 16.43 37.47 -6.51
CA LEU A 75 16.73 38.77 -7.10
C LEU A 75 16.08 38.95 -8.46
N ASN A 76 15.30 37.96 -8.92
CA ASN A 76 14.67 37.92 -10.24
C ASN A 76 15.69 38.15 -11.38
N MET A 77 16.91 37.67 -11.17
CA MET A 77 18.02 37.72 -12.11
C MET A 77 18.05 36.43 -12.94
N VAL A 78 18.69 36.45 -14.10
CA VAL A 78 18.74 35.30 -15.03
C VAL A 78 20.19 35.02 -15.40
N LEU A 79 20.57 33.76 -15.54
CA LEU A 79 21.93 33.42 -15.95
C LEU A 79 22.15 33.84 -17.41
N PRO A 80 23.36 34.32 -17.80
CA PRO A 80 23.65 34.60 -19.20
C PRO A 80 23.43 33.34 -20.07
N GLY A 81 22.46 33.39 -20.98
CA GLY A 81 22.11 32.27 -21.87
C GLY A 81 20.93 31.39 -21.40
N GLU A 82 20.25 31.75 -20.31
CA GLU A 82 19.02 31.09 -19.85
C GLU A 82 17.78 31.76 -20.48
N GLU A 83 16.89 30.98 -21.08
CA GLU A 83 15.65 31.47 -21.71
C GLU A 83 14.55 31.65 -20.66
N VAL A 84 13.97 32.85 -20.60
CA VAL A 84 12.87 33.16 -19.68
C VAL A 84 11.54 32.89 -20.38
N TYR A 85 10.76 31.95 -19.86
CA TYR A 85 9.40 31.68 -20.32
C TYR A 85 8.40 32.52 -19.53
N ILE A 86 7.73 33.46 -20.19
CA ILE A 86 6.67 34.30 -19.61
C ILE A 86 5.32 33.74 -20.06
N TYR A 87 4.49 33.30 -19.12
CA TYR A 87 3.12 32.88 -19.41
C TYR A 87 2.19 34.10 -19.42
N PRO A 88 1.50 34.41 -20.53
CA PRO A 88 0.55 35.51 -20.56
C PRO A 88 -0.70 35.16 -19.77
N GLU A 89 -0.97 35.92 -18.70
CA GLU A 89 -2.24 35.91 -17.98
C GLU A 89 -3.34 36.58 -18.82
N GLU A 90 -3.86 35.87 -19.82
CA GLU A 90 -5.16 36.21 -20.41
C GLU A 90 -6.08 34.99 -20.37
N SER A 91 -6.77 34.82 -19.23
CA SER A 91 -8.14 34.30 -19.07
C SER A 91 -8.43 33.74 -17.66
N VAL A 92 -8.15 34.51 -16.61
CA VAL A 92 -8.76 34.26 -15.29
C VAL A 92 -9.56 35.49 -14.86
N HIS A 93 -10.59 35.81 -15.63
CA HIS A 93 -11.67 36.68 -15.18
C HIS A 93 -12.96 35.87 -15.09
N SER A 94 -13.69 36.10 -14.00
CA SER A 94 -14.98 35.55 -13.56
C SER A 94 -14.97 34.16 -12.92
N ILE A 95 -14.54 34.06 -11.66
CA ILE A 95 -15.42 33.52 -10.62
C ILE A 95 -15.30 34.44 -9.40
N GLU A 96 -16.36 35.22 -9.20
CA GLU A 96 -16.57 36.12 -8.06
C GLU A 96 -16.63 35.34 -6.75
N ALA A 97 -16.24 36.01 -5.68
CA ALA A 97 -16.45 35.56 -4.31
C ALA A 97 -17.94 35.24 -4.06
N THR A 98 -18.22 33.96 -3.77
CA THR A 98 -19.41 33.57 -3.01
C THR A 98 -18.93 32.75 -1.82
N GLU A 99 -19.14 33.30 -0.65
CA GLU A 99 -18.93 32.67 0.65
C GLU A 99 -19.87 31.46 0.86
N VAL A 100 -19.31 30.45 1.54
CA VAL A 100 -19.97 29.46 2.42
C VAL A 100 -21.01 28.51 1.79
N GLY A 101 -20.68 27.21 1.80
CA GLY A 101 -21.69 26.14 1.79
C GLY A 101 -21.19 24.82 1.21
N GLY A 102 -20.83 23.87 2.08
CA GLY A 102 -20.35 22.54 1.64
C GLY A 102 -21.41 21.69 0.93
N ARG A 103 -20.95 20.84 0.00
CA ARG A 103 -21.34 19.41 -0.17
C ARG A 103 -20.55 18.76 -1.31
N GLU A 104 -20.09 17.54 -1.05
CA GLU A 104 -19.54 16.57 -2.00
C GLU A 104 -20.41 16.37 -3.25
N LYS A 105 -19.78 16.14 -4.41
CA LYS A 105 -20.13 15.10 -5.41
C LYS A 105 -18.85 14.69 -6.15
N SER A 106 -18.30 13.51 -5.88
CA SER A 106 -18.48 12.28 -6.67
C SER A 106 -18.12 12.45 -8.16
N VAL A 107 -16.86 12.19 -8.49
CA VAL A 107 -16.41 11.99 -9.89
C VAL A 107 -16.62 10.50 -10.21
N LEU A 108 -17.81 10.18 -10.69
CA LEU A 108 -18.14 8.88 -11.27
C LEU A 108 -17.90 8.95 -12.78
N GLY A 109 -16.67 8.63 -13.19
CA GLY A 109 -16.27 8.43 -14.58
C GLY A 109 -16.37 6.95 -14.93
N GLU A 110 -17.45 6.60 -15.62
CA GLU A 110 -17.79 5.30 -16.17
C GLU A 110 -16.71 4.76 -17.12
N ILE A 111 -16.02 3.67 -16.75
CA ILE A 111 -15.17 2.90 -17.66
C ILE A 111 -15.53 1.41 -17.53
N THR A 112 -16.30 0.98 -18.53
CA THR A 112 -16.23 -0.29 -19.25
C THR A 112 -16.53 -1.60 -18.50
N LYS A 113 -17.66 -2.20 -18.88
CA LYS A 113 -18.07 -3.56 -18.50
C LYS A 113 -17.18 -4.62 -19.15
N GLU A 114 -16.38 -5.31 -18.33
CA GLU A 114 -15.84 -6.63 -18.66
C GLU A 114 -16.64 -7.69 -17.87
N LYS A 115 -17.36 -8.52 -18.61
CA LYS A 115 -18.18 -9.63 -18.13
C LYS A 115 -17.27 -10.85 -17.92
N LYS A 116 -16.89 -11.16 -16.67
CA LYS A 116 -16.37 -12.50 -16.33
C LYS A 116 -17.43 -13.36 -15.66
N LYS A 117 -17.61 -14.54 -16.28
CA LYS A 117 -18.59 -15.59 -16.00
C LYS A 117 -18.45 -16.12 -14.57
N GLY A 118 -19.60 -16.53 -14.02
CA GLY A 118 -19.79 -16.92 -12.63
C GLY A 118 -18.76 -17.90 -12.10
N VAL A 119 -18.10 -17.47 -11.02
CA VAL A 119 -17.45 -18.38 -10.07
C VAL A 119 -18.57 -18.89 -9.16
N LYS A 120 -18.77 -20.21 -9.15
CA LYS A 120 -19.66 -20.86 -8.18
C LYS A 120 -19.17 -20.49 -6.78
N GLU A 121 -20.03 -19.86 -5.99
CA GLU A 121 -19.77 -19.61 -4.58
C GLU A 121 -19.68 -20.97 -3.88
N ASN A 122 -18.46 -21.36 -3.52
CA ASN A 122 -18.23 -22.58 -2.76
C ASN A 122 -18.39 -22.22 -1.27
N HIS A 123 -19.57 -22.48 -0.72
CA HIS A 123 -19.91 -22.34 0.71
C HIS A 123 -19.00 -23.11 1.68
N PHE A 124 -18.06 -23.91 1.15
CA PHE A 124 -17.03 -24.57 1.93
C PHE A 124 -16.09 -23.58 2.64
N GLN A 125 -15.84 -22.41 2.04
CA GLN A 125 -15.03 -21.37 2.69
C GLN A 125 -15.74 -20.78 3.91
N GLU A 126 -17.05 -20.53 3.82
CA GLU A 126 -17.86 -20.04 4.95
C GLU A 126 -17.92 -21.06 6.09
N TRP A 127 -18.02 -22.36 5.76
CA TRP A 127 -18.02 -23.41 6.76
C TRP A 127 -16.66 -23.58 7.45
N LEU A 128 -15.56 -23.42 6.72
CA LEU A 128 -14.21 -23.44 7.30
C LEU A 128 -13.95 -22.26 8.23
N ASP A 129 -14.50 -21.08 7.92
CA ASP A 129 -14.34 -19.86 8.72
C ASP A 129 -15.13 -19.90 10.03
N LEU A 130 -16.23 -20.67 10.07
CA LEU A 130 -17.00 -20.92 11.31
C LEU A 130 -16.34 -21.93 12.25
N LEU A 131 -15.37 -22.71 11.76
CA LEU A 131 -14.75 -23.82 12.50
C LEU A 131 -13.32 -23.48 12.99
N PHE A 132 -12.74 -22.36 12.55
CA PHE A 132 -11.37 -21.90 12.87
C PHE A 132 -11.32 -20.44 13.32
#